data_AF-A0A415J5C1-F1
#
_entry.id   AF-A0A415J5C1-F1
#
_cell.length_a   1.000
_cell.length_b   1.000
_cell.length_c   1.000
_cell.angle_alpha   90.00
_cell.angle_beta   90.00
_cell.angle_gamma   90.00
#
_symmetry.space_group_name_H-M   'P 1'
#
loop_
_entity.id
_entity.type
_entity.pdbx_description
1 polymer ?
#
loop_
_entity_poly.entity_id
_entity_poly.type
_entity_poly.pdbx_seq_one_letter_code
_entity_poly.pdbx_strand_id
1 'polypeptide(L)'
;MLLFVSTVICQAAKRPKIVKITVEPKEAVIYINNTLAGYGYAEFTRPKKKNEVIIIRCECNEYKSILTKFYGEDKRSSISFALQQDGFYRASAASGIVNKYFTIDLDSIYYQIDGDKVDVSRAWKLLHQILLNYFDEIATTDIYGGYLQTPWQYKTFNLSEKQIRNRVTIRDISTPKRAAFQIKVSSEVAGTMAARHGEFTEVDRIPKELEPLIEELQTRIGKVSSL
;
A
#
# COMPACT_ATOMS: atom_id res chain seq x y z
N MET A 1 -51.49 35.39 58.73
CA MET A 1 -50.50 35.94 57.78
C MET A 1 -49.14 35.35 58.14
N LEU A 2 -48.44 34.77 57.15
CA LEU A 2 -47.07 34.21 57.17
C LEU A 2 -46.86 32.93 58.02
N LEU A 3 -46.08 31.91 57.61
CA LEU A 3 -45.06 31.80 56.55
C LEU A 3 -44.91 30.31 56.18
N PHE A 4 -45.14 29.94 54.92
CA PHE A 4 -44.80 28.62 54.39
C PHE A 4 -43.29 28.57 54.10
N VAL A 5 -42.55 27.70 54.79
CA VAL A 5 -41.14 27.41 54.49
C VAL A 5 -41.10 26.39 53.35
N SER A 6 -40.80 26.85 52.14
CA SER A 6 -40.55 25.98 50.99
C SER A 6 -39.11 25.51 51.00
N THR A 7 -38.88 24.24 51.35
CA THR A 7 -37.58 23.58 51.21
C THR A 7 -37.34 23.23 49.75
N VAL A 8 -36.51 24.03 49.08
CA VAL A 8 -36.00 23.73 47.74
C VAL A 8 -35.00 22.58 47.85
N ILE A 9 -35.41 21.37 47.45
CA ILE A 9 -34.50 20.23 47.25
C ILE A 9 -33.72 20.51 45.98
N CYS A 10 -32.50 21.03 46.13
CA CYS A 10 -31.56 21.18 45.03
C CYS A 10 -31.08 19.79 44.60
N GLN A 11 -31.74 19.17 43.61
CA GLN A 11 -31.23 17.95 42.99
C GLN A 11 -29.93 18.29 42.26
N ALA A 12 -28.80 17.90 42.83
CA ALA A 12 -27.52 17.94 42.14
C ALA A 12 -27.62 17.02 40.90
N ALA A 13 -27.80 17.63 39.72
CA ALA A 13 -27.80 16.91 38.46
C ALA A 13 -26.48 16.14 38.33
N LYS A 14 -26.53 14.81 38.41
CA LYS A 14 -25.36 13.95 38.20
C LYS A 14 -24.82 14.23 36.81
N ARG A 15 -23.65 14.90 36.74
CA ARG A 15 -22.98 15.20 35.48
C ARG A 15 -22.84 13.90 34.68
N PRO A 16 -23.21 13.88 33.39
CA PRO A 16 -23.06 12.69 32.57
C PRO A 16 -21.59 12.27 32.57
N LYS A 17 -21.32 11.00 32.85
CA LYS A 17 -19.96 10.45 32.78
C LYS A 17 -19.59 10.32 31.29
N ILE A 18 -18.82 11.28 30.80
CA ILE A 18 -18.29 11.28 29.44
C ILE A 18 -17.15 10.27 29.33
N VAL A 19 -17.15 9.49 28.26
CA VAL A 19 -16.07 8.57 27.90
C VAL A 19 -15.39 9.12 26.64
N LYS A 20 -14.06 9.18 26.67
CA LYS A 20 -13.23 9.67 25.57
C LYS A 20 -12.70 8.50 24.74
N ILE A 21 -12.78 8.63 23.42
CA ILE A 21 -12.18 7.71 22.45
C ILE A 21 -11.05 8.45 21.75
N THR A 22 -9.88 7.82 21.69
CA THR A 22 -8.75 8.26 20.87
C THR A 22 -8.38 7.15 19.92
N VAL A 23 -8.10 7.49 18.67
CA VAL A 23 -7.67 6.53 17.65
C VAL A 23 -6.44 7.05 16.94
N GLU A 24 -5.45 6.17 16.79
CA GLU A 24 -4.30 6.37 15.91
C GLU A 24 -4.46 5.46 14.68
N PRO A 25 -4.27 5.97 13.45
CA PRO A 25 -3.86 7.34 13.11
C PRO A 25 -5.00 8.37 13.25
N LYS A 26 -4.68 9.66 13.28
CA LYS A 26 -5.65 10.74 13.59
C LYS A 26 -6.73 10.91 12.52
N GLU A 27 -6.48 10.45 11.30
CA GLU A 27 -7.44 10.49 10.20
C GLU A 27 -8.49 9.36 10.29
N ALA A 28 -8.34 8.44 11.25
CA ALA A 28 -9.28 7.34 11.45
C ALA A 28 -10.67 7.83 11.84
N VAL A 29 -11.67 7.33 11.13
CA VAL A 29 -13.09 7.62 11.35
C VAL A 29 -13.61 6.80 12.51
N ILE A 30 -14.29 7.44 13.45
CA ILE A 30 -14.92 6.79 14.61
C ILE A 30 -16.43 6.80 14.43
N TYR A 31 -17.04 5.63 14.46
CA TYR A 31 -18.48 5.44 14.49
C TYR A 31 -18.91 4.93 15.86
N ILE A 32 -19.97 5.52 16.39
CA ILE A 32 -20.62 5.12 17.63
C ILE A 32 -22.05 4.73 17.27
N ASN A 33 -22.40 3.46 17.48
CA ASN A 33 -23.68 2.89 17.06
C ASN A 33 -23.99 3.20 15.58
N ASN A 34 -23.00 2.93 14.70
CA ASN A 34 -23.03 3.21 13.27
C ASN A 34 -23.20 4.68 12.86
N THR A 35 -23.22 5.62 13.80
CA THR A 35 -23.26 7.06 13.53
C THR A 35 -21.86 7.63 13.58
N LEU A 36 -21.47 8.43 12.58
CA LEU A 36 -20.19 9.14 12.57
C LEU A 36 -20.09 10.03 13.82
N ALA A 37 -19.09 9.79 14.65
CA ALA A 37 -18.86 10.52 15.90
C ALA A 37 -17.67 11.48 15.82
N GLY A 38 -16.66 11.19 14.99
CA GLY A 38 -15.49 12.05 14.83
C GLY A 38 -14.33 11.38 14.09
N TYR A 39 -13.20 12.07 14.05
CA TYR A 39 -11.95 11.62 13.42
C TYR A 39 -10.81 11.68 14.45
N GLY A 40 -10.14 10.56 14.71
CA GLY A 40 -9.04 10.43 15.69
C GLY A 40 -9.43 10.67 17.15
N TYR A 41 -10.54 11.36 17.40
CA TYR A 41 -11.10 11.69 18.69
C TYR A 41 -12.63 11.68 18.62
N ALA A 42 -13.26 11.12 19.64
CA ALA A 42 -14.71 11.21 19.84
C ALA A 42 -15.05 11.12 21.33
N GLU A 43 -16.22 11.63 21.69
CA GLU A 43 -16.76 11.50 23.04
C GLU A 43 -18.16 10.91 22.99
N PHE A 44 -18.50 10.10 24.00
CA PHE A 44 -19.87 9.65 24.18
C PHE A 44 -20.27 9.63 25.65
N THR A 45 -21.57 9.73 25.89
CA THR A 45 -22.11 9.59 27.23
C THR A 45 -22.20 8.12 27.60
N ARG A 46 -21.62 7.76 28.75
CA ARG A 46 -21.71 6.41 29.29
C ARG A 46 -23.18 5.93 29.38
N PRO A 47 -23.47 4.69 28.95
CA PRO A 47 -24.80 4.10 29.12
C PRO A 47 -25.27 4.13 30.57
N LYS A 48 -26.56 4.44 30.79
CA LYS A 48 -27.12 4.54 32.15
C LYS A 48 -27.29 3.16 32.78
N LYS A 49 -27.60 2.15 31.97
CA LYS A 49 -27.79 0.75 32.41
C LYS A 49 -26.50 -0.03 32.21
N LYS A 50 -26.17 -0.91 33.16
CA LYS A 50 -24.96 -1.75 33.08
C LYS A 50 -24.94 -2.66 31.84
N ASN A 51 -26.10 -3.19 31.45
CA ASN A 51 -26.25 -4.12 30.33
C ASN A 51 -26.38 -3.43 28.96
N GLU A 52 -26.44 -2.10 28.94
CA GLU A 52 -26.53 -1.36 27.68
C GLU A 52 -25.14 -1.28 27.04
N VAL A 53 -25.11 -1.48 25.72
CA VAL A 53 -23.88 -1.64 24.94
C VAL A 53 -23.82 -0.58 23.86
N ILE A 54 -22.64 0.02 23.72
CA ILE A 54 -22.30 0.90 22.62
C ILE A 54 -21.35 0.17 21.68
N ILE A 55 -21.63 0.21 20.38
CA ILE A 55 -20.75 -0.34 19.35
C ILE A 55 -19.83 0.77 18.88
N ILE A 56 -18.52 0.52 18.97
CA ILE A 56 -17.48 1.43 18.51
C ILE A 56 -16.83 0.78 17.29
N ARG A 57 -16.86 1.47 16.16
CA ARG A 57 -16.21 1.04 14.92
C ARG A 57 -15.23 2.11 14.49
N CYS A 58 -13.96 1.73 14.34
CA CYS A 58 -12.89 2.61 13.90
C CYS A 58 -12.40 2.14 12.53
N GLU A 59 -12.38 3.04 11.54
CA GLU A 59 -12.02 2.74 10.15
C GLU A 59 -11.03 3.78 9.62
N CYS A 60 -10.02 3.33 8.90
CA CYS A 60 -9.09 4.23 8.21
C CYS A 60 -8.62 3.54 6.92
N ASN A 61 -8.45 4.31 5.84
CA ASN A 61 -7.95 3.76 4.59
C ASN A 61 -6.54 3.18 4.81
N GLU A 62 -6.25 2.02 4.23
CA GLU A 62 -4.99 1.27 4.40
C GLU A 62 -4.75 0.64 5.78
N TYR A 63 -5.73 0.69 6.70
CA TYR A 63 -5.65 0.07 8.01
C TYR A 63 -6.76 -0.96 8.21
N LYS A 64 -6.51 -1.91 9.12
CA LYS A 64 -7.54 -2.84 9.58
C LYS A 64 -8.54 -2.12 10.47
N SER A 65 -9.82 -2.31 10.19
CA SER A 65 -10.88 -1.76 11.03
C SER A 65 -10.95 -2.46 12.39
N ILE A 66 -11.31 -1.72 13.42
CA ILE A 66 -11.59 -2.25 14.75
C ILE A 66 -13.08 -2.12 15.01
N LEU A 67 -13.73 -3.23 15.35
CA LEU A 67 -15.10 -3.28 15.82
C LEU A 67 -15.10 -3.80 17.26
N THR A 68 -15.54 -2.97 18.21
CA THR A 68 -15.56 -3.32 19.63
C THR A 68 -16.83 -2.84 20.32
N LYS A 69 -17.08 -3.38 21.51
CA LYS A 69 -18.25 -3.10 22.32
C LYS A 69 -17.82 -2.44 23.63
N PHE A 70 -18.50 -1.37 24.01
CA PHE A 70 -18.35 -0.72 25.30
C PHE A 70 -19.61 -0.97 26.14
N TYR A 71 -19.44 -1.60 27.29
CA TYR A 71 -20.55 -1.93 28.20
C TYR A 71 -20.73 -0.83 29.26
N GLY A 72 -21.97 -0.55 29.66
CA GLY A 72 -22.25 0.48 30.68
C GLY A 72 -21.54 0.25 32.02
N GLU A 73 -21.25 -1.01 32.35
CA GLU A 73 -20.47 -1.41 33.54
C GLU A 73 -18.97 -1.09 33.46
N ASP A 74 -18.41 -0.90 32.27
CA ASP A 74 -16.97 -0.69 32.05
C ASP A 74 -16.52 0.62 32.67
N LYS A 75 -15.74 0.61 33.75
CA LYS A 75 -15.38 1.81 34.53
C LYS A 75 -14.41 2.77 33.83
N ARG A 76 -13.87 2.43 32.66
CA ARG A 76 -12.92 3.28 31.92
C ARG A 76 -13.56 4.61 31.51
N SER A 77 -12.85 5.71 31.72
CA SER A 77 -13.23 7.07 31.28
C SER A 77 -12.57 7.47 29.97
N SER A 78 -11.54 6.73 29.54
CA SER A 78 -10.89 6.87 28.24
C SER A 78 -10.56 5.49 27.66
N ILE A 79 -10.65 5.40 26.34
CA ILE A 79 -10.21 4.25 25.56
C ILE A 79 -9.39 4.75 24.37
N SER A 80 -8.33 4.02 24.05
CA SER A 80 -7.41 4.33 22.96
C SER A 80 -7.27 3.12 22.07
N PHE A 81 -7.30 3.35 20.76
CA PHE A 81 -7.11 2.32 19.74
C PHE A 81 -5.96 2.74 18.82
N ALA A 82 -5.04 1.81 18.55
CA ALA A 82 -4.07 1.97 17.48
C ALA A 82 -4.47 1.00 16.36
N LEU A 83 -4.86 1.53 15.20
CA LEU A 83 -5.17 0.73 14.04
C LEU A 83 -3.88 0.12 13.49
N GLN A 84 -3.93 -1.16 13.15
CA GLN A 84 -2.81 -1.81 12.49
C GLN A 84 -2.87 -1.55 10.99
N GLN A 85 -1.79 -0.99 10.44
CA GLN A 85 -1.68 -0.82 9.00
C GLN A 85 -1.77 -2.19 8.31
N ASP A 86 -2.53 -2.25 7.23
CA ASP A 86 -2.76 -3.44 6.46
C ASP A 86 -1.44 -4.00 5.89
N GLY A 87 -1.31 -5.33 5.89
CA GLY A 87 -0.06 -6.01 5.56
C GLY A 87 0.44 -5.70 4.15
N PHE A 88 -0.48 -5.55 3.19
CA PHE A 88 -0.15 -5.16 1.82
C PHE A 88 0.45 -3.76 1.77
N TYR A 89 -0.20 -2.77 2.39
CA TYR A 89 0.29 -1.38 2.37
C TYR A 89 1.59 -1.20 3.15
N ARG A 90 1.78 -1.97 4.23
CA ARG A 90 3.03 -1.95 5.01
C ARG A 90 4.22 -2.54 4.25
N ALA A 91 4.01 -3.60 3.48
CA ALA A 91 5.06 -4.37 2.82
C ALA A 91 5.25 -4.02 1.32
N SER A 92 4.46 -3.09 0.80
CA SER A 92 4.62 -2.50 -0.52
C SER A 92 4.85 -0.99 -0.42
N ALA A 93 5.33 -0.39 -1.51
CA ALA A 93 5.50 1.03 -1.63
C ALA A 93 4.83 1.54 -2.92
N ALA A 94 4.33 2.77 -2.87
CA ALA A 94 3.78 3.43 -4.05
C ALA A 94 4.92 3.87 -4.97
N SER A 95 4.77 3.65 -6.26
CA SER A 95 5.78 4.02 -7.25
C SER A 95 5.12 4.53 -8.53
N GLY A 96 5.45 5.77 -8.93
CA GLY A 96 4.84 6.44 -10.08
C GLY A 96 5.31 5.91 -11.45
N ILE A 97 6.33 5.04 -11.46
CA ILE A 97 6.94 4.44 -12.66
C ILE A 97 6.52 2.99 -12.88
N VAL A 98 5.88 2.36 -11.89
CA VAL A 98 5.28 1.04 -12.05
C VAL A 98 4.14 1.11 -13.07
N ASN A 99 3.94 0.02 -13.80
CA ASN A 99 2.97 -0.12 -14.90
C ASN A 99 3.21 0.78 -16.13
N LYS A 100 4.26 1.60 -16.12
CA LYS A 100 4.65 2.47 -17.23
C LYS A 100 5.98 2.03 -17.82
N TYR A 101 6.17 2.35 -19.09
CA TYR A 101 7.48 2.22 -19.72
C TYR A 101 8.33 3.44 -19.39
N PHE A 102 9.57 3.21 -18.99
CA PHE A 102 10.61 4.23 -18.91
C PHE A 102 11.78 3.85 -19.83
N THR A 103 12.50 4.85 -20.30
CA THR A 103 13.59 4.67 -21.26
C THR A 103 14.92 4.91 -20.56
N ILE A 104 15.87 4.02 -20.82
CA ILE A 104 17.26 4.14 -20.38
C ILE A 104 18.14 4.27 -21.60
N ASP A 105 18.88 5.37 -21.64
CA ASP A 105 19.98 5.54 -22.60
C ASP A 105 21.20 4.81 -22.09
N LEU A 106 21.69 3.87 -22.89
CA LEU A 106 22.80 3.02 -22.51
C LEU A 106 24.08 3.85 -22.40
N ASP A 107 24.92 3.54 -21.40
CA ASP A 107 26.26 4.11 -21.36
C ASP A 107 27.10 3.57 -22.53
N SER A 108 27.92 4.45 -23.10
CA SER A 108 28.90 4.18 -24.16
C SER A 108 29.76 2.94 -23.94
N ILE A 109 29.98 2.53 -22.68
CA ILE A 109 30.76 1.33 -22.36
C ILE A 109 30.03 0.01 -22.66
N TYR A 110 28.70 0.07 -22.75
CA TYR A 110 27.82 -1.10 -22.87
C TYR A 110 27.28 -1.33 -24.28
N TYR A 111 27.61 -0.46 -25.24
CA TYR A 111 27.26 -0.66 -26.64
C TYR A 111 28.40 -0.29 -27.58
N GLN A 112 28.38 -0.86 -28.78
CA GLN A 112 29.27 -0.49 -29.87
C GLN A 112 28.43 -0.20 -31.12
N ILE A 113 28.78 0.86 -31.84
CA ILE A 113 28.13 1.21 -33.11
C ILE A 113 29.16 1.06 -34.21
N ASP A 114 28.90 0.14 -35.14
CA ASP A 114 29.69 -0.06 -36.35
C ASP A 114 28.79 0.17 -37.57
N GLY A 115 28.83 1.38 -38.10
CA GLY A 115 27.93 1.85 -39.15
C GLY A 115 26.46 1.77 -38.72
N ASP A 116 25.68 0.92 -39.40
CA ASP A 116 24.25 0.69 -39.12
C ASP A 116 24.01 -0.40 -38.07
N LYS A 117 25.06 -1.08 -37.58
CA LYS A 117 24.93 -2.14 -36.57
C LYS A 117 25.19 -1.58 -35.19
N VAL A 118 24.24 -1.79 -34.29
CA VAL A 118 24.37 -1.47 -32.87
C VAL A 118 24.47 -2.78 -32.10
N ASP A 119 25.62 -3.04 -31.50
CA ASP A 119 25.84 -4.17 -30.61
C ASP A 119 25.61 -3.73 -29.16
N VAL A 120 24.56 -4.26 -28.53
CA VAL A 120 24.18 -4.04 -27.13
C VAL A 120 24.34 -5.30 -26.28
N SER A 121 25.11 -6.29 -26.73
CA SER A 121 25.28 -7.58 -26.04
C SER A 121 25.78 -7.44 -24.60
N ARG A 122 26.62 -6.43 -24.34
CA ARG A 122 27.12 -6.13 -22.99
C ARG A 122 26.01 -5.60 -22.07
N ALA A 123 25.17 -4.71 -22.58
CA ALA A 123 24.01 -4.19 -21.86
C ALA A 123 23.01 -5.31 -21.54
N TRP A 124 22.74 -6.20 -22.50
CA TRP A 124 21.90 -7.38 -22.30
C TRP A 124 22.44 -8.31 -21.22
N LYS A 125 23.75 -8.57 -21.20
CA LYS A 125 24.38 -9.41 -20.17
C LYS A 125 24.23 -8.80 -18.78
N LEU A 126 24.45 -7.49 -18.64
CA LEU A 126 24.27 -6.78 -17.37
C LEU A 126 22.81 -6.81 -16.90
N LEU A 127 21.87 -6.60 -17.81
CA LEU A 127 20.44 -6.70 -17.51
C LEU A 127 20.04 -8.08 -16.98
N HIS A 128 20.52 -9.15 -17.63
CA HIS A 128 20.26 -10.51 -17.15
C HIS A 128 20.80 -10.71 -15.74
N GLN A 129 22.00 -10.22 -15.45
CA GLN A 129 22.58 -10.31 -14.10
C GLN A 129 21.74 -9.56 -13.06
N ILE A 130 21.28 -8.35 -13.39
CA ILE A 130 20.41 -7.57 -12.50
C ILE A 130 19.11 -8.34 -12.26
N LEU A 131 18.42 -8.79 -13.31
CA LEU A 131 17.14 -9.48 -13.18
C LEU A 131 17.27 -10.79 -12.39
N LEU A 132 18.32 -11.59 -12.62
CA LEU A 132 18.53 -12.86 -11.93
C LEU A 132 18.89 -12.70 -10.45
N ASN A 133 19.18 -11.50 -9.96
CA ASN A 133 19.28 -11.24 -8.52
C ASN A 133 17.91 -11.17 -7.82
N TYR A 134 16.83 -10.93 -8.57
CA TYR A 134 15.48 -10.74 -8.03
C TYR A 134 14.47 -11.79 -8.50
N PHE A 135 14.71 -12.38 -9.68
CA PHE A 135 13.90 -13.43 -10.28
C PHE A 135 14.73 -14.70 -10.42
N ASP A 136 14.14 -15.85 -10.11
CA ASP A 136 14.82 -17.14 -10.20
C ASP A 136 15.19 -17.51 -11.65
N GLU A 137 14.40 -17.04 -12.62
CA GLU A 137 14.57 -17.35 -14.03
C GLU A 137 14.01 -16.25 -14.96
N ILE A 138 14.35 -16.35 -16.25
CA ILE A 138 13.80 -15.53 -17.32
C ILE A 138 12.84 -16.38 -18.15
N ALA A 139 11.59 -15.94 -18.29
CA ALA A 139 10.55 -16.72 -18.96
C ALA A 139 10.66 -16.69 -20.49
N THR A 140 11.00 -15.52 -21.05
CA THR A 140 11.12 -15.36 -22.51
C THR A 140 12.23 -14.39 -22.82
N THR A 141 13.14 -14.78 -23.69
CA THR A 141 14.16 -13.92 -24.25
C THR A 141 14.24 -14.14 -25.75
N ASP A 142 14.09 -13.06 -26.50
CA ASP A 142 14.38 -12.97 -27.93
C ASP A 142 15.40 -11.86 -28.11
N ILE A 143 16.67 -12.23 -28.07
CA ILE A 143 17.79 -11.27 -28.18
C ILE A 143 17.80 -10.62 -29.57
N TYR A 144 17.36 -11.33 -30.62
CA TYR A 144 17.33 -10.80 -31.98
C TYR A 144 16.17 -9.82 -32.20
N GLY A 145 14.99 -10.12 -31.65
CA GLY A 145 13.84 -9.22 -31.61
C GLY A 145 13.93 -8.13 -30.55
N GLY A 146 14.99 -8.13 -29.73
CA GLY A 146 15.20 -7.14 -28.69
C GLY A 146 14.17 -7.23 -27.57
N TYR A 147 13.69 -8.42 -27.20
CA TYR A 147 12.63 -8.60 -26.22
C TYR A 147 13.07 -9.50 -25.07
N LEU A 148 12.73 -9.10 -23.85
CA LEU A 148 12.89 -9.95 -22.67
C LEU A 148 11.71 -9.76 -21.73
N GLN A 149 11.26 -10.87 -21.15
CA GLN A 149 10.25 -10.86 -20.10
C GLN A 149 10.54 -11.89 -19.02
N THR A 150 10.39 -11.48 -17.75
CA THR A 150 10.44 -12.38 -16.60
C THR A 150 9.10 -13.11 -16.41
N PRO A 151 9.06 -14.24 -15.69
CA PRO A 151 7.80 -14.79 -15.20
C PRO A 151 7.13 -13.81 -14.23
N TRP A 152 5.84 -14.08 -13.95
CA TRP A 152 5.16 -13.43 -12.83
C TRP A 152 5.71 -13.97 -11.51
N GLN A 153 6.27 -13.08 -10.69
CA GLN A 153 6.66 -13.36 -9.32
C GLN A 153 5.51 -13.00 -8.39
N TYR A 154 5.04 -13.96 -7.60
CA TYR A 154 3.88 -13.80 -6.72
C TYR A 154 4.32 -13.58 -5.28
N LYS A 155 3.65 -12.66 -4.59
CA LYS A 155 3.81 -12.46 -3.15
C LYS A 155 2.46 -12.37 -2.46
N THR A 156 2.25 -13.24 -1.48
CA THR A 156 1.03 -13.29 -0.69
C THR A 156 1.22 -12.52 0.62
N PHE A 157 0.25 -11.67 0.95
CA PHE A 157 0.21 -10.92 2.20
C PHE A 157 -0.84 -11.53 3.12
N ASN A 158 -0.41 -12.48 3.95
CA ASN A 158 -1.31 -13.26 4.83
C ASN A 158 -2.18 -12.39 5.73
N LEU A 159 -1.65 -11.25 6.20
CA LEU A 159 -2.37 -10.34 7.08
C LEU A 159 -3.44 -9.50 6.37
N SER A 160 -3.44 -9.42 5.04
CA SER A 160 -4.36 -8.57 4.27
C SER A 160 -5.19 -9.33 3.24
N GLU A 161 -5.09 -10.67 3.21
CA GLU A 161 -5.79 -11.54 2.23
C GLU A 161 -5.64 -11.07 0.78
N LYS A 162 -4.46 -10.54 0.45
CA LYS A 162 -4.12 -10.04 -0.88
C LYS A 162 -2.90 -10.76 -1.42
N GLN A 163 -2.85 -10.89 -2.73
CA GLN A 163 -1.68 -11.36 -3.46
C GLN A 163 -1.33 -10.30 -4.51
N ILE A 164 -0.05 -9.94 -4.58
CA ILE A 164 0.51 -9.11 -5.65
C ILE A 164 1.33 -9.99 -6.58
N ARG A 165 1.36 -9.65 -7.86
CA ARG A 165 2.26 -10.23 -8.84
C ARG A 165 3.03 -9.17 -9.58
N ASN A 166 4.30 -9.44 -9.84
CA ASN A 166 5.20 -8.53 -10.53
C ASN A 166 5.92 -9.22 -11.68
N ARG A 167 6.18 -8.49 -12.76
CA ARG A 167 7.06 -8.94 -13.84
C ARG A 167 7.76 -7.76 -14.47
N VAL A 168 8.90 -8.01 -15.10
CA VAL A 168 9.64 -7.02 -15.88
C VAL A 168 9.57 -7.38 -17.35
N THR A 169 9.31 -6.38 -18.18
CA THR A 169 9.39 -6.44 -19.64
C THR A 169 10.43 -5.44 -20.11
N ILE A 170 11.31 -5.88 -21.00
CA ILE A 170 12.37 -5.06 -21.59
C ILE A 170 12.26 -5.15 -23.10
N ARG A 171 12.40 -4.00 -23.75
CA ARG A 171 12.45 -3.85 -25.20
C ARG A 171 13.69 -3.09 -25.61
N ASP A 172 14.40 -3.61 -26.59
CA ASP A 172 15.44 -2.90 -27.30
C ASP A 172 14.80 -1.90 -28.26
N ILE A 173 15.14 -0.63 -28.09
CA ILE A 173 14.74 0.44 -29.02
C ILE A 173 15.97 1.11 -29.63
N SER A 174 17.10 0.40 -29.61
CA SER A 174 18.37 0.92 -30.11
C SER A 174 18.30 1.18 -31.61
N THR A 175 18.85 2.32 -31.99
CA THR A 175 19.05 2.77 -33.37
C THR A 175 20.50 3.19 -33.53
N PRO A 176 21.03 3.28 -34.77
CA PRO A 176 22.41 3.76 -35.01
C PRO A 176 22.71 5.16 -34.44
N LYS A 177 21.67 5.93 -34.08
CA LYS A 177 21.79 7.25 -33.47
C LYS A 177 21.70 7.24 -31.94
N ARG A 178 21.09 6.20 -31.35
CA ARG A 178 20.77 6.12 -29.92
C ARG A 178 20.60 4.67 -29.51
N ALA A 179 21.48 4.18 -28.64
CA ALA A 179 21.35 2.87 -28.01
C ALA A 179 20.54 3.03 -26.71
N ALA A 180 19.36 2.41 -26.65
CA ALA A 180 18.42 2.61 -25.55
C ALA A 180 17.52 1.40 -25.32
N PHE A 181 17.16 1.18 -24.06
CA PHE A 181 16.20 0.16 -23.66
C PHE A 181 14.94 0.79 -23.06
N GLN A 182 13.80 0.20 -23.37
CA GLN A 182 12.52 0.54 -22.79
C GLN A 182 12.13 -0.55 -21.78
N ILE A 183 11.93 -0.17 -20.53
CA ILE A 183 11.67 -1.10 -19.43
C ILE A 183 10.32 -0.79 -18.81
N LYS A 184 9.52 -1.82 -18.55
CA LYS A 184 8.28 -1.75 -17.77
C LYS A 184 8.31 -2.77 -16.65
N VAL A 185 8.10 -2.30 -15.42
CA VAL A 185 7.82 -3.15 -14.26
C VAL A 185 6.31 -3.18 -14.06
N SER A 186 5.69 -4.30 -14.38
CA SER A 186 4.26 -4.53 -14.18
C SER A 186 3.97 -4.97 -12.75
N SER A 187 2.88 -4.45 -12.19
CA SER A 187 2.40 -4.80 -10.86
C SER A 187 0.89 -4.85 -10.83
N GLU A 188 0.37 -5.97 -10.34
CA GLU A 188 -1.06 -6.21 -10.24
C GLU A 188 -1.40 -6.88 -8.91
N VAL A 189 -2.56 -6.57 -8.34
CA VAL A 189 -3.03 -7.10 -7.06
C VAL A 189 -4.39 -7.76 -7.21
N ALA A 190 -4.63 -8.79 -6.42
CA ALA A 190 -5.92 -9.45 -6.28
C ALA A 190 -6.17 -9.82 -4.81
N GLY A 191 -7.44 -9.92 -4.42
CA GLY A 191 -7.79 -10.63 -3.19
C GLY A 191 -7.51 -12.13 -3.32
N THR A 192 -7.30 -12.84 -2.21
CA THR A 192 -6.92 -14.27 -2.21
C THR A 192 -7.85 -15.14 -3.07
N MET A 193 -9.16 -14.86 -3.09
CA MET A 193 -10.11 -15.62 -3.91
C MET A 193 -10.00 -15.27 -5.40
N ALA A 194 -9.99 -13.98 -5.74
CA ALA A 194 -9.83 -13.48 -7.11
C ALA A 194 -8.51 -13.95 -7.74
N ALA A 195 -7.43 -13.99 -6.94
CA ALA A 195 -6.12 -14.46 -7.37
C ALA A 195 -6.14 -15.91 -7.88
N ARG A 196 -6.97 -16.78 -7.28
CA ARG A 196 -7.15 -18.17 -7.73
C ARG A 196 -7.79 -18.28 -9.11
N HIS A 197 -8.52 -17.26 -9.51
CA HIS A 197 -9.16 -17.15 -10.83
C HIS A 197 -8.36 -16.29 -11.81
N GLY A 198 -7.19 -15.78 -11.41
CA GLY A 198 -6.36 -14.93 -12.25
C GLY A 198 -6.89 -13.50 -12.44
N GLU A 199 -7.85 -13.08 -11.60
CA GLU A 199 -8.50 -11.77 -11.65
C GLU A 199 -7.65 -10.72 -10.91
N PHE A 200 -6.54 -10.32 -11.51
CA PHE A 200 -5.66 -9.28 -10.99
C PHE A 200 -5.97 -7.92 -11.61
N THR A 201 -5.85 -6.85 -10.82
CA THR A 201 -6.00 -5.47 -11.27
C THR A 201 -4.69 -4.71 -11.12
N GLU A 202 -4.38 -3.83 -12.09
CA GLU A 202 -3.16 -3.01 -12.03
C GLU A 202 -3.13 -2.16 -10.75
N VAL A 203 -1.95 -2.08 -10.14
CA VAL A 203 -1.73 -1.27 -8.95
C VAL A 203 -0.41 -0.52 -9.05
N ASP A 204 -0.39 0.76 -8.69
CA ASP A 204 0.80 1.62 -8.70
C ASP A 204 1.68 1.39 -7.46
N ARG A 205 1.85 0.13 -7.07
CA ARG A 205 2.64 -0.28 -5.91
C ARG A 205 3.49 -1.48 -6.24
N ILE A 206 4.64 -1.59 -5.58
CA ILE A 206 5.55 -2.73 -5.72
C ILE A 206 5.95 -3.25 -4.33
N PRO A 207 6.21 -4.56 -4.14
CA PRO A 207 6.83 -5.05 -2.92
C PRO A 207 8.13 -4.31 -2.63
N LYS A 208 8.39 -3.98 -1.36
CA LYS A 208 9.61 -3.28 -0.95
C LYS A 208 10.90 -4.01 -1.32
N GLU A 209 10.84 -5.34 -1.42
CA GLU A 209 11.96 -6.18 -1.86
C GLU A 209 12.36 -5.95 -3.33
N LEU A 210 11.46 -5.41 -4.15
CA LEU A 210 11.69 -5.11 -5.56
C LEU A 210 11.89 -3.59 -5.81
N GLU A 211 11.87 -2.74 -4.78
CA GLU A 211 12.27 -1.33 -4.93
C GLU A 211 13.72 -1.20 -5.42
N PRO A 212 14.71 -1.93 -4.84
CA PRO A 212 16.11 -1.80 -5.26
C PRO A 212 16.33 -2.24 -6.72
N LEU A 213 15.53 -3.17 -7.23
CA LEU A 213 15.58 -3.58 -8.64
C LEU A 213 15.36 -2.39 -9.57
N ILE A 214 14.37 -1.55 -9.27
CA ILE A 214 14.06 -0.38 -10.10
C ILE A 214 15.24 0.60 -10.08
N GLU A 215 15.82 0.85 -8.91
CA GLU A 215 16.98 1.73 -8.77
C GLU A 215 18.21 1.19 -9.51
N GLU A 216 18.47 -0.12 -9.41
CA GLU A 216 19.56 -0.77 -10.14
C GLU A 216 19.38 -0.70 -11.65
N LEU A 217 18.16 -0.96 -12.14
CA LEU A 217 17.85 -0.85 -13.56
C LEU A 217 18.14 0.57 -14.06
N GLN A 218 17.72 1.59 -13.30
CA GLN A 218 17.90 3.01 -13.67
C GLN A 218 19.34 3.50 -13.61
N THR A 219 20.17 2.97 -12.72
CA THR A 219 21.49 3.55 -12.42
C THR A 219 22.67 2.76 -12.99
N ARG A 220 22.56 1.43 -13.12
CA ARG A 220 23.73 0.59 -13.46
C ARG A 220 24.01 0.49 -14.96
N ILE A 221 22.98 0.66 -15.78
CA ILE A 221 23.06 0.40 -17.23
C ILE A 221 23.28 1.69 -18.02
N GLY A 222 22.85 2.83 -17.49
CA GLY A 222 22.96 4.10 -18.19
C GLY A 222 22.17 5.19 -17.50
N LYS A 223 21.68 6.16 -18.28
CA LYS A 223 20.93 7.31 -17.77
C LYS A 223 19.46 7.19 -18.12
N VAL A 224 18.59 7.42 -17.14
CA VAL A 224 17.15 7.50 -17.38
C VAL A 224 16.86 8.77 -18.16
N SER A 225 16.21 8.61 -19.32
CA SER A 225 15.71 9.71 -20.11
C SER A 225 14.20 9.73 -19.99
N SER A 226 13.67 10.74 -19.29
CA SER A 226 12.25 11.02 -19.28
C SER A 226 11.82 11.47 -20.68
N LEU A 227 10.78 10.82 -21.22
CA LEU A 227 10.03 11.34 -22.37
C LEU A 227 9.36 12.67 -21.99
#